data_AF-A0A1Y1JRY8-F1
#
_entry.id   AF-A0A1Y1JRY8-F1
#
_cell.length_a   1.000
_cell.length_b   1.000
_cell.length_c   1.000
_cell.angle_alpha   90.00
_cell.angle_beta   90.00
_cell.angle_gamma   90.00
#
_symmetry.space_group_name_H-M   'P 1'
#
loop_
_entity.id
_entity.type
_entity.pdbx_description
1 polymer ?
#
loop_
_entity_poly.entity_id
_entity_poly.type
_entity_poly.pdbx_seq_one_letter_code
_entity_poly.pdbx_strand_id
1 'polypeptide(L)'
;MFDEESPKKNKNINGVQHDQQKFHQLCIPLLFYLKDIEGKSKSNSIPNIKESCICFYYNLMDLVKKYNGKFDERQNCYNILKRKRRNANLIELPKVCNVHLQDLYIDEENLYGIFYFMNILYGIINNLSRNQHLCKQYSQECEGNIKRLRSCDFSANKSLQDVIGNIENRYHEECPNHVYTNYGSLLKHGVKGLRSMLKKKSKRHNDLMNSFEMIYKNSVDKKYQIAYSSEYY
;
A
#
# COMPACT_ATOMS: atom_id res chain seq x y z
N MET A 1 9.89 45.60 -25.33
CA MET A 1 8.93 44.61 -24.79
C MET A 1 9.51 43.27 -25.18
N PHE A 2 10.22 42.64 -24.25
CA PHE A 2 10.99 41.42 -24.51
C PHE A 2 10.11 40.21 -24.23
N ASP A 3 9.92 39.37 -25.23
CA ASP A 3 9.33 38.05 -25.08
C ASP A 3 10.37 37.12 -24.43
N GLU A 4 10.14 36.75 -23.18
CA GLU A 4 10.88 35.70 -22.48
C GLU A 4 10.40 34.32 -22.96
N GLU A 5 11.10 33.77 -23.95
CA GLU A 5 11.00 32.35 -24.28
C GLU A 5 11.53 31.50 -23.12
N SER A 6 10.64 30.74 -22.49
CA SER A 6 11.00 29.78 -21.44
C SER A 6 11.81 28.61 -22.04
N PRO A 7 12.95 28.22 -21.44
CA PRO A 7 13.79 27.17 -22.00
C PRO A 7 13.12 25.79 -21.88
N LYS A 8 12.87 25.15 -23.03
CA LYS A 8 12.46 23.75 -23.14
C LYS A 8 13.57 22.85 -22.59
N LYS A 9 13.40 22.35 -21.36
CA LYS A 9 14.29 21.32 -20.79
C LYS A 9 14.23 20.05 -21.65
N ASN A 10 15.31 19.74 -22.36
CA ASN A 10 15.51 18.48 -23.04
C ASN A 10 15.52 17.33 -22.02
N LYS A 11 14.37 16.65 -21.85
CA LYS A 11 14.29 15.42 -21.08
C LYS A 11 15.02 14.32 -21.85
N ASN A 12 16.08 13.79 -21.23
CA ASN A 12 16.87 12.69 -21.75
C ASN A 12 15.97 11.47 -22.07
N ILE A 13 15.85 11.14 -23.35
CA ILE A 13 14.90 10.12 -23.89
C ILE A 13 15.14 8.75 -23.23
N ASN A 14 16.38 8.45 -22.86
CA ASN A 14 16.77 7.19 -22.24
C ASN A 14 16.18 6.99 -20.82
N GLY A 15 15.91 8.07 -20.08
CA GLY A 15 15.31 7.98 -18.74
C GLY A 15 13.85 7.53 -18.78
N VAL A 16 13.10 7.97 -19.81
CA VAL A 16 11.67 7.68 -19.94
C VAL A 16 11.40 6.19 -20.20
N GLN A 17 12.27 5.53 -20.96
CA GLN A 17 12.09 4.12 -21.31
C GLN A 17 12.35 3.18 -20.12
N HIS A 18 13.35 3.50 -19.30
CA HIS A 18 13.71 2.72 -18.12
C HIS A 18 12.63 2.75 -17.04
N ASP A 19 12.06 3.94 -16.76
CA ASP A 19 10.98 4.09 -15.79
C ASP A 19 9.71 3.35 -16.23
N GLN A 20 9.42 3.34 -17.53
CA GLN A 20 8.32 2.52 -18.05
C GLN A 20 8.55 1.03 -17.83
N GLN A 21 9.75 0.50 -18.09
CA GLN A 21 10.01 -0.92 -17.90
C GLN A 21 9.82 -1.34 -16.43
N LYS A 22 10.33 -0.54 -15.49
CA LYS A 22 10.14 -0.77 -14.06
C LYS A 22 8.66 -0.70 -13.64
N PHE A 23 7.91 0.27 -14.16
CA PHE A 23 6.47 0.35 -13.91
C PHE A 23 5.74 -0.95 -14.32
N HIS A 24 6.05 -1.49 -15.50
CA HIS A 24 5.41 -2.74 -15.96
C HIS A 24 5.77 -3.94 -15.08
N GLN A 25 7.04 -4.06 -14.67
CA GLN A 25 7.47 -5.12 -13.75
C GLN A 25 6.70 -5.07 -12.42
N LEU A 26 6.42 -3.87 -11.91
CA LEU A 26 5.65 -3.70 -10.67
C LEU A 26 4.14 -3.92 -10.86
N CYS A 27 3.61 -3.79 -12.08
CA CYS A 27 2.22 -4.10 -12.38
C CYS A 27 1.95 -5.61 -12.41
N ILE A 28 2.94 -6.45 -12.74
CA ILE A 28 2.76 -7.90 -12.87
C ILE A 28 2.21 -8.53 -11.58
N PRO A 29 2.77 -8.30 -10.38
CA PRO A 29 2.20 -8.81 -9.12
C PRO A 29 0.75 -8.36 -8.89
N LEU A 30 0.40 -7.13 -9.27
CA LEU A 30 -0.97 -6.63 -9.14
C LEU A 30 -1.94 -7.36 -10.07
N LEU A 31 -1.51 -7.68 -11.29
CA LEU A 31 -2.34 -8.47 -12.22
C LEU A 31 -2.60 -9.88 -11.69
N PHE A 32 -1.59 -10.53 -11.11
CA PHE A 32 -1.78 -11.82 -10.44
C PHE A 32 -2.72 -11.73 -9.24
N TYR A 33 -2.62 -10.66 -8.46
CA TYR A 33 -3.51 -10.41 -7.34
C TYR A 33 -4.96 -10.20 -7.81
N LEU A 34 -5.18 -9.42 -8.87
CA LEU A 34 -6.51 -9.22 -9.45
C LEU A 34 -7.11 -10.52 -9.99
N LYS A 35 -6.29 -11.39 -10.59
CA LYS A 35 -6.73 -12.72 -11.06
C LYS A 35 -7.10 -13.65 -9.90
N ASP A 36 -6.38 -13.56 -8.78
CA ASP A 36 -6.70 -14.30 -7.55
C ASP A 36 -8.05 -13.86 -6.96
N ILE A 37 -8.31 -12.54 -6.91
CA ILE A 37 -9.63 -12.00 -6.51
C ILE A 37 -10.73 -12.55 -7.42
N GLU A 38 -10.52 -12.52 -8.73
CA GLU A 38 -11.51 -13.03 -9.69
C GLU A 38 -11.79 -14.52 -9.48
N GLY A 39 -10.75 -15.35 -9.41
CA GLY A 39 -10.89 -16.80 -9.22
C GLY A 39 -11.68 -17.12 -7.96
N LYS A 40 -11.35 -16.44 -6.86
CA LYS A 40 -12.02 -16.64 -5.58
C LYS A 40 -13.44 -16.05 -5.52
N SER A 41 -13.74 -15.02 -6.30
CA SER A 41 -15.11 -14.51 -6.45
C SER A 41 -16.03 -15.55 -7.09
N LYS A 42 -15.52 -16.33 -8.05
CA LYS A 42 -16.29 -17.37 -8.75
C LYS A 42 -16.61 -18.56 -7.84
N SER A 43 -15.73 -18.87 -6.89
CA SER A 43 -15.93 -19.96 -5.94
C SER A 43 -16.71 -19.58 -4.68
N ASN A 44 -17.23 -18.34 -4.57
CA ASN A 44 -17.86 -17.80 -3.36
C ASN A 44 -17.01 -17.96 -2.08
N SER A 45 -15.68 -18.04 -2.23
CA SER A 45 -14.77 -18.45 -1.16
C SER A 45 -14.09 -17.27 -0.45
N ILE A 46 -14.13 -16.07 -1.05
CA ILE A 46 -13.73 -14.83 -0.37
C ILE A 46 -14.96 -14.20 0.28
N PRO A 47 -15.06 -14.18 1.62
CA PRO A 47 -15.64 -13.01 2.26
C PRO A 47 -14.70 -11.83 1.92
N ASN A 48 -15.23 -10.71 1.44
CA ASN A 48 -14.51 -9.43 1.28
C ASN A 48 -13.87 -9.13 -0.10
N ILE A 49 -14.59 -9.45 -1.20
CA ILE A 49 -14.17 -9.09 -2.57
C ILE A 49 -14.03 -7.56 -2.71
N LYS A 50 -14.97 -6.80 -2.13
CA LYS A 50 -14.97 -5.33 -2.17
C LYS A 50 -13.67 -4.77 -1.59
N GLU A 51 -13.30 -5.20 -0.38
CA GLU A 51 -12.10 -4.77 0.33
C GLU A 51 -10.81 -5.13 -0.44
N SER A 52 -10.78 -6.32 -1.03
CA SER A 52 -9.66 -6.77 -1.87
C SER A 52 -9.50 -5.88 -3.12
N CYS A 53 -10.62 -5.54 -3.77
CA CYS A 53 -10.65 -4.64 -4.90
C CYS A 53 -10.23 -3.21 -4.56
N ILE A 54 -10.65 -2.73 -3.38
CA ILE A 54 -10.21 -1.45 -2.83
C ILE A 54 -8.68 -1.44 -2.67
N CYS A 55 -8.11 -2.48 -2.05
CA CYS A 55 -6.67 -2.55 -1.85
C CYS A 55 -5.89 -2.66 -3.19
N PHE A 56 -6.39 -3.47 -4.14
CA PHE A 56 -5.83 -3.52 -5.49
C PHE A 56 -5.77 -2.12 -6.12
N TYR A 57 -6.87 -1.36 -6.04
CA TYR A 57 -6.94 -0.02 -6.62
C TYR A 57 -5.93 0.93 -6.00
N TYR A 58 -5.79 0.92 -4.67
CA TYR A 58 -4.80 1.75 -3.97
C TYR A 58 -3.36 1.43 -4.36
N ASN A 59 -3.01 0.15 -4.45
CA ASN A 59 -1.67 -0.24 -4.89
C ASN A 59 -1.41 0.19 -6.34
N LEU A 60 -2.42 0.10 -7.21
CA LEU A 60 -2.30 0.58 -8.58
C LEU A 60 -2.13 2.10 -8.63
N MET A 61 -2.91 2.85 -7.85
CA MET A 61 -2.76 4.31 -7.71
C MET A 61 -1.35 4.70 -7.27
N ASP A 62 -0.84 4.05 -6.23
CA ASP A 62 0.49 4.33 -5.68
C ASP A 62 1.57 4.14 -6.75
N LEU A 63 1.50 3.04 -7.51
CA LEU A 63 2.40 2.80 -8.63
C LEU A 63 2.28 3.90 -9.70
N VAL A 64 1.08 4.29 -10.10
CA VAL A 64 0.91 5.33 -11.13
C VAL A 64 1.49 6.66 -10.65
N LYS A 65 1.21 7.07 -9.40
CA LYS A 65 1.77 8.31 -8.82
C LYS A 65 3.30 8.26 -8.76
N LYS A 66 3.87 7.14 -8.29
CA LYS A 66 5.32 6.93 -8.18
C LYS A 66 6.07 7.10 -9.51
N TYR A 67 5.42 6.77 -10.63
CA TYR A 67 6.01 6.88 -11.96
C TYR A 67 5.52 8.12 -12.74
N ASN A 68 5.07 9.16 -12.01
CA ASN A 68 4.59 10.43 -12.58
C ASN A 68 3.50 10.25 -13.65
N GLY A 69 2.69 9.21 -13.52
CA GLY A 69 1.52 9.03 -14.38
C GLY A 69 0.54 10.15 -14.14
N LYS A 70 0.13 10.83 -15.22
CA LYS A 70 -0.96 11.81 -15.14
C LYS A 70 -2.27 11.05 -14.91
N PHE A 71 -2.89 11.31 -13.77
CA PHE A 71 -4.29 11.00 -13.57
C PHE A 71 -5.11 12.04 -14.32
N ASP A 72 -5.92 11.58 -15.25
CA ASP A 72 -7.09 12.35 -15.65
C ASP A 72 -8.13 12.02 -14.56
N GLU A 73 -8.63 13.03 -13.85
CA GLU A 73 -9.62 12.89 -12.75
C GLU A 73 -10.86 12.08 -13.20
N ARG A 74 -11.08 11.99 -14.52
CA ARG A 74 -12.16 11.23 -15.15
C ARG A 74 -11.79 9.80 -15.56
N GLN A 75 -10.51 9.42 -15.55
CA GLN A 75 -10.04 8.10 -15.98
C GLN A 75 -9.58 7.26 -14.79
N ASN A 76 -10.36 6.21 -14.52
CA ASN A 76 -10.01 5.14 -13.60
C ASN A 76 -8.61 4.58 -13.91
N CYS A 77 -7.76 4.44 -12.88
CA CYS A 77 -6.42 3.81 -12.91
C CYS A 77 -6.39 2.52 -13.74
N TYR A 78 -7.47 1.74 -13.73
CA TYR A 78 -7.64 0.53 -14.53
C TYR A 78 -7.38 0.73 -16.02
N ASN A 79 -7.75 1.88 -16.56
CA ASN A 79 -7.58 2.15 -17.99
C ASN A 79 -6.11 2.28 -18.37
N ILE A 80 -5.24 2.66 -17.43
CA ILE A 80 -3.79 2.70 -17.66
C ILE A 80 -3.26 1.28 -17.93
N LEU A 81 -3.74 0.27 -17.19
CA LEU A 81 -3.38 -1.13 -17.42
C LEU A 81 -3.92 -1.67 -18.75
N LYS A 82 -4.99 -1.08 -19.30
CA LYS A 82 -5.57 -1.48 -20.59
C LYS A 82 -4.89 -0.83 -21.80
N ARG A 83 -4.07 0.20 -21.61
CA ARG A 83 -3.45 0.91 -22.74
C ARG A 83 -2.50 -0.05 -23.47
N LYS A 84 -2.89 -0.43 -24.69
CA LYS A 84 -2.12 -1.33 -25.55
C LYS A 84 -0.77 -0.69 -25.88
N ARG A 85 0.32 -1.43 -25.66
CA ARG A 85 1.62 -1.10 -26.25
C ARG A 85 1.58 -1.42 -27.75
N ARG A 86 2.28 -0.64 -28.58
CA ARG A 86 2.45 -0.98 -30.00
C ARG A 86 2.96 -2.43 -30.09
N ASN A 87 2.25 -3.28 -30.83
CA ASN A 87 2.57 -4.70 -31.05
C ASN A 87 2.43 -5.65 -29.84
N ALA A 88 1.80 -5.24 -28.74
CA ALA A 88 1.47 -6.16 -27.63
C ALA A 88 0.02 -6.63 -27.71
N ASN A 89 -0.24 -7.88 -27.35
CA ASN A 89 -1.60 -8.36 -27.14
C ASN A 89 -2.25 -7.60 -25.96
N LEU A 90 -3.54 -7.32 -26.09
CA LEU A 90 -4.30 -6.70 -25.01
C LEU A 90 -4.36 -7.69 -23.85
N ILE A 91 -3.92 -7.26 -22.66
CA ILE A 91 -4.13 -8.05 -21.45
C ILE A 91 -5.60 -7.91 -21.08
N GLU A 92 -6.33 -9.02 -21.08
CA GLU A 92 -7.69 -9.06 -20.53
C GLU A 92 -7.61 -8.86 -19.03
N LEU A 93 -8.05 -7.69 -18.57
CA LEU A 93 -8.14 -7.40 -17.14
C LEU A 93 -9.44 -7.95 -16.57
N PRO A 94 -9.39 -8.74 -15.49
CA PRO A 94 -10.59 -9.16 -14.78
C PRO A 94 -11.48 -7.97 -14.41
N LYS A 95 -12.77 -8.09 -14.72
CA LYS A 95 -13.77 -7.03 -14.46
C LYS A 95 -14.32 -7.07 -13.03
N VAL A 96 -13.89 -8.04 -12.22
CA VAL A 96 -14.41 -8.32 -10.86
C VAL A 96 -14.46 -7.08 -9.96
N CYS A 97 -13.47 -6.19 -10.08
CA CYS A 97 -13.42 -5.00 -9.24
C CYS A 97 -14.18 -3.80 -9.80
N ASN A 98 -14.56 -3.79 -11.07
CA ASN A 98 -15.18 -2.59 -11.69
C ASN A 98 -16.44 -2.14 -10.95
N VAL A 99 -17.23 -3.08 -10.43
CA VAL A 99 -18.47 -2.80 -9.67
C VAL A 99 -18.22 -2.19 -8.30
N HIS A 100 -17.01 -2.34 -7.75
CA HIS A 100 -16.64 -1.86 -6.41
C HIS A 100 -15.91 -0.52 -6.43
N LEU A 101 -15.53 -0.02 -7.61
CA LEU A 101 -14.78 1.23 -7.76
C LEU A 101 -15.68 2.47 -7.74
N GLN A 102 -16.97 2.34 -8.04
CA GLN A 102 -17.91 3.47 -7.99
C GLN A 102 -18.06 4.01 -6.56
N ASP A 103 -17.95 3.13 -5.56
CA ASP A 103 -18.02 3.48 -4.14
C ASP A 103 -16.75 4.16 -3.61
N LEU A 104 -15.65 4.13 -4.37
CA LEU A 104 -14.36 4.68 -3.92
C LEU A 104 -14.24 6.19 -4.11
N TYR A 105 -15.01 6.76 -5.03
CA TYR A 105 -14.87 8.13 -5.51
C TYR A 105 -15.17 9.20 -4.43
N ILE A 106 -15.67 8.81 -3.26
CA ILE A 106 -16.18 9.74 -2.24
C ILE A 106 -15.09 10.16 -1.23
N ASP A 107 -13.98 9.43 -1.06
CA ASP A 107 -12.92 9.74 -0.06
C ASP A 107 -11.48 9.35 -0.51
N GLU A 108 -11.19 9.41 -1.80
CA GLU A 108 -9.95 8.85 -2.38
C GLU A 108 -8.65 9.44 -1.80
N GLU A 109 -8.59 10.74 -1.50
CA GLU A 109 -7.36 11.38 -1.03
C GLU A 109 -7.00 10.97 0.41
N ASN A 110 -7.98 10.99 1.31
CA ASN A 110 -7.75 10.66 2.71
C ASN A 110 -7.42 9.18 2.90
N LEU A 111 -8.12 8.30 2.18
CA LEU A 111 -7.91 6.86 2.27
C LEU A 111 -6.61 6.42 1.55
N TYR A 112 -6.23 7.07 0.44
CA TYR A 112 -4.90 6.90 -0.17
C TYR A 112 -3.78 7.26 0.82
N GLY A 113 -3.91 8.40 1.51
CA GLY A 113 -2.94 8.83 2.53
C GLY A 113 -2.74 7.78 3.62
N ILE A 114 -3.83 7.18 4.12
CA ILE A 114 -3.75 6.09 5.10
C ILE A 114 -2.95 4.92 4.55
N PHE A 115 -3.34 4.39 3.39
CA PHE A 115 -2.66 3.21 2.83
C PHE A 115 -1.19 3.46 2.52
N TYR A 116 -0.87 4.67 2.05
CA TYR A 116 0.50 5.09 1.78
C TYR A 116 1.35 5.07 3.06
N PHE A 117 0.92 5.74 4.14
CA PHE A 117 1.66 5.76 5.40
C PHE A 117 1.73 4.36 6.04
N MET A 118 0.67 3.57 5.93
CA MET A 118 0.65 2.19 6.38
C MET A 118 1.69 1.34 5.66
N ASN A 119 1.80 1.45 4.33
CA ASN A 119 2.79 0.72 3.54
C ASN A 119 4.23 1.09 3.92
N ILE A 120 4.49 2.39 4.17
CA ILE A 120 5.79 2.85 4.69
C ILE A 120 6.10 2.19 6.03
N LEU A 121 5.16 2.22 6.97
CA LEU A 121 5.35 1.65 8.30
C LEU A 121 5.63 0.15 8.25
N TYR A 122 4.89 -0.62 7.46
CA TYR A 122 5.19 -2.05 7.28
C TYR A 122 6.56 -2.27 6.64
N GLY A 123 6.95 -1.44 5.66
CA GLY A 123 8.29 -1.46 5.07
C GLY A 123 9.39 -1.23 6.10
N ILE A 124 9.22 -0.26 7.00
CA ILE A 124 10.12 0.01 8.12
C ILE A 124 10.25 -1.23 9.01
N ILE A 125 9.13 -1.78 9.49
CA ILE A 125 9.13 -2.97 10.36
C ILE A 125 9.87 -4.14 9.71
N ASN A 126 9.58 -4.43 8.44
CA ASN A 126 10.22 -5.51 7.70
C ASN A 126 11.72 -5.29 7.45
N ASN A 127 12.19 -4.03 7.38
CA ASN A 127 13.62 -3.74 7.30
C ASN A 127 14.29 -3.90 8.67
N LEU A 128 13.64 -3.47 9.74
CA LEU A 128 14.14 -3.58 11.11
C LEU A 128 14.27 -5.05 11.55
N SER A 129 13.29 -5.88 11.18
CA SER A 129 13.33 -7.32 11.46
C SER A 129 14.51 -8.03 10.81
N ARG A 130 15.17 -7.40 9.81
CA ARG A 130 16.38 -7.90 9.15
C ARG A 130 17.66 -7.24 9.68
N ASN A 131 17.55 -5.98 10.10
CA ASN A 131 18.68 -5.19 10.55
C ASN A 131 18.25 -4.14 11.58
N GLN A 132 18.44 -4.48 12.87
CA GLN A 132 18.12 -3.60 13.99
C GLN A 132 19.01 -2.36 14.07
N HIS A 133 20.16 -2.31 13.40
CA HIS A 133 20.99 -1.09 13.38
C HIS A 133 20.30 0.09 12.67
N LEU A 134 19.26 -0.18 11.88
CA LEU A 134 18.46 0.84 11.21
C LEU A 134 17.44 1.52 12.14
N CYS A 135 17.31 1.10 13.41
CA CYS A 135 16.37 1.69 14.37
C CYS A 135 16.49 3.21 14.46
N LYS A 136 17.73 3.73 14.60
CA LYS A 136 17.98 5.18 14.69
C LYS A 136 17.54 5.91 13.43
N GLN A 137 17.86 5.35 12.26
CA GLN A 137 17.51 5.92 10.97
C GLN A 137 15.98 6.01 10.78
N TYR A 138 15.26 4.94 11.12
CA TYR A 138 13.81 4.88 10.87
C TYR A 138 12.95 5.48 11.99
N SER A 139 13.52 5.84 13.14
CA SER A 139 12.76 6.36 14.29
C SER A 139 11.89 7.57 13.93
N GLN A 140 12.50 8.59 13.34
CA GLN A 140 11.82 9.83 12.96
C GLN A 140 10.77 9.59 11.86
N GLU A 141 11.07 8.72 10.91
CA GLU A 141 10.14 8.37 9.83
C GLU A 141 8.93 7.61 10.37
N CYS A 142 9.15 6.62 11.25
CA CYS A 142 8.10 5.88 11.94
C CYS A 142 7.18 6.83 12.72
N GLU A 143 7.77 7.72 13.54
CA GLU A 143 7.03 8.69 14.38
C GLU A 143 6.21 9.67 13.53
N GLY A 144 6.83 10.21 12.48
CA GLY A 144 6.15 11.11 11.55
C GLY A 144 4.93 10.48 10.90
N ASN A 145 5.06 9.22 10.44
CA ASN A 145 3.96 8.51 9.79
C ASN A 145 2.84 8.12 10.77
N ILE A 146 3.18 7.65 11.98
CA ILE A 146 2.18 7.37 13.03
C ILE A 146 1.42 8.63 13.43
N LYS A 147 2.14 9.75 13.63
CA LYS A 147 1.51 11.03 13.97
C LYS A 147 0.53 11.48 12.89
N ARG A 148 0.92 11.36 11.61
CA ARG A 148 0.04 11.67 10.48
C ARG A 148 -1.22 10.82 10.49
N LEU A 149 -1.08 9.50 10.62
CA LEU A 149 -2.21 8.57 10.69
C LEU A 149 -3.16 8.88 11.85
N ARG A 150 -2.64 9.31 13.00
CA ARG A 150 -3.46 9.74 14.15
C ARG A 150 -4.12 11.10 13.96
N SER A 151 -3.56 11.97 13.14
CA SER A 151 -4.12 13.31 12.85
C SER A 151 -5.14 13.33 11.71
N CYS A 152 -5.29 12.25 10.95
CA CYS A 152 -6.28 12.16 9.88
C CYS A 152 -7.72 12.16 10.42
N ASP A 153 -8.69 12.46 9.55
CA ASP A 153 -10.13 12.45 9.84
C ASP A 153 -10.64 11.10 10.39
N PHE A 154 -9.87 10.04 10.17
CA PHE A 154 -10.11 8.69 10.68
C PHE A 154 -9.52 8.43 12.08
N SER A 155 -9.10 9.47 12.80
CA SER A 155 -8.57 9.36 14.16
C SER A 155 -9.53 8.66 15.12
N ALA A 156 -10.84 8.85 14.94
CA ALA A 156 -11.89 8.17 15.70
C ALA A 156 -12.12 6.70 15.28
N ASN A 157 -11.53 6.23 14.17
CA ASN A 157 -11.69 4.86 13.71
C ASN A 157 -10.88 3.91 14.60
N LYS A 158 -11.59 3.20 15.48
CA LYS A 158 -10.98 2.26 16.43
C LYS A 158 -10.12 1.19 15.75
N SER A 159 -10.57 0.61 14.65
CA SER A 159 -9.82 -0.43 13.93
C SER A 159 -8.50 0.11 13.37
N LEU A 160 -8.49 1.34 12.84
CA LEU A 160 -7.25 1.99 12.41
C LEU A 160 -6.32 2.25 13.61
N GLN A 161 -6.84 2.78 14.72
CA GLN A 161 -6.05 3.01 15.93
C GLN A 161 -5.43 1.73 16.48
N ASP A 162 -6.18 0.63 16.44
CA ASP A 162 -5.70 -0.68 16.86
C ASP A 162 -4.54 -1.18 15.98
N VAL A 163 -4.64 -0.99 14.65
CA VAL A 163 -3.56 -1.35 13.72
C VAL A 163 -2.31 -0.47 13.95
N ILE A 164 -2.50 0.84 14.13
CA ILE A 164 -1.40 1.78 14.47
C ILE A 164 -0.71 1.32 15.77
N GLY A 165 -1.49 0.98 16.80
CA GLY A 165 -0.95 0.48 18.07
C GLY A 165 -0.17 -0.83 17.91
N ASN A 166 -0.63 -1.74 17.05
CA ASN A 166 0.10 -2.98 16.74
C ASN A 166 1.44 -2.70 16.04
N ILE A 167 1.47 -1.75 15.11
CA ILE A 167 2.71 -1.32 14.43
C ILE A 167 3.68 -0.71 15.43
N GLU A 168 3.21 0.19 16.30
CA GLU A 168 4.04 0.79 17.36
C GLU A 168 4.64 -0.30 18.25
N ASN A 169 3.84 -1.25 18.72
CA ASN A 169 4.33 -2.34 19.56
C ASN A 169 5.43 -3.15 18.87
N ARG A 170 5.21 -3.53 17.60
CA ARG A 170 6.21 -4.23 16.80
C ARG A 170 7.49 -3.42 16.63
N TYR A 171 7.38 -2.12 16.37
CA TYR A 171 8.55 -1.24 16.28
C TYR A 171 9.35 -1.27 17.59
N HIS A 172 8.68 -1.20 18.74
CA HIS A 172 9.35 -1.27 20.05
C HIS A 172 9.98 -2.64 20.33
N GLU A 173 9.35 -3.73 19.87
CA GLU A 173 9.91 -5.08 19.96
C GLU A 173 11.20 -5.20 19.13
N GLU A 174 11.23 -4.64 17.92
CA GLU A 174 12.41 -4.64 17.04
C GLU A 174 13.49 -3.63 17.46
N CYS A 175 13.11 -2.57 18.18
CA CYS A 175 14.00 -1.47 18.58
C CYS A 175 13.95 -1.17 20.09
N PRO A 176 14.28 -2.13 20.98
CA PRO A 176 14.08 -2.00 22.42
C PRO A 176 14.91 -0.88 23.06
N ASN A 177 16.08 -0.58 22.49
CA ASN A 177 17.00 0.46 22.99
C ASN A 177 16.66 1.86 22.44
N HIS A 178 15.74 1.97 21.49
CA HIS A 178 15.29 3.25 20.96
C HIS A 178 14.03 3.66 21.71
N VAL A 179 14.21 4.40 22.80
CA VAL A 179 13.07 4.97 23.55
C VAL A 179 12.40 6.00 22.63
N TYR A 180 11.20 5.67 22.15
CA TYR A 180 10.31 6.64 21.54
C TYR A 180 10.14 7.80 22.52
N THR A 181 10.34 9.03 22.05
CA THR A 181 10.00 10.25 22.79
C THR A 181 8.62 10.11 23.46
N ASN A 182 8.48 10.66 24.68
CA ASN A 182 7.35 10.69 25.66
C ASN A 182 6.03 9.90 25.47
N TYR A 183 5.57 9.58 24.27
CA TYR A 183 4.44 8.70 23.98
C TYR A 183 4.72 7.20 24.23
N GLY A 184 5.99 6.76 24.14
CA GLY A 184 6.36 5.35 24.31
C GLY A 184 6.15 4.78 25.72
N SER A 185 6.29 5.62 26.76
CA SER A 185 6.09 5.21 28.16
C SER A 185 4.61 5.01 28.51
N LEU A 186 3.69 5.72 27.85
CA LEU A 186 2.24 5.62 28.06
C LEU A 186 1.63 4.36 27.40
N LEU A 187 2.22 3.88 26.30
CA LEU A 187 1.71 2.71 25.58
C LEU A 187 1.92 1.40 26.35
N LYS A 188 3.01 1.27 27.14
CA LYS A 188 3.35 0.02 27.84
C LYS A 188 2.24 -0.49 28.78
N HIS A 189 1.47 0.41 29.39
CA HIS A 189 0.35 0.04 30.27
C HIS A 189 -1.00 -0.10 29.54
N GLY A 190 -1.25 0.65 28.45
CA GLY A 190 -2.50 0.58 27.70
C GLY A 190 -2.64 -0.65 26.80
N VAL A 191 -1.53 -1.19 26.30
CA VAL A 191 -1.50 -2.26 25.28
C VAL A 191 -2.09 -3.59 25.78
N LYS A 192 -1.88 -3.95 27.05
CA LYS A 192 -2.50 -5.16 27.64
C LYS A 192 -4.03 -5.06 27.70
N GLY A 193 -4.57 -3.87 27.99
CA GLY A 193 -6.01 -3.61 28.04
C GLY A 193 -6.63 -3.60 26.64
N LEU A 194 -6.01 -2.90 25.68
CA LEU A 194 -6.45 -2.82 24.28
C LEU A 194 -6.49 -4.20 23.60
N ARG A 195 -5.49 -5.07 23.83
CA ARG A 195 -5.44 -6.44 23.29
C ARG A 195 -6.63 -7.31 23.73
N SER A 196 -7.22 -7.03 24.90
CA SER A 196 -8.42 -7.71 25.39
C SER A 196 -9.72 -7.17 24.76
N MET A 197 -9.76 -5.88 24.43
CA MET A 197 -10.91 -5.21 23.82
C MET A 197 -11.01 -5.47 22.32
N LEU A 198 -9.86 -5.64 21.67
CA LEU A 198 -9.71 -6.00 20.26
C LEU A 198 -10.30 -7.37 19.89
N LYS A 199 -10.27 -8.32 20.83
CA LYS A 199 -10.91 -9.63 20.66
C LYS A 199 -12.44 -9.58 20.57
N LYS A 200 -13.09 -8.42 20.79
CA LYS A 200 -14.55 -8.37 21.01
C LYS A 200 -15.42 -7.66 19.95
N LYS A 201 -14.94 -6.85 18.99
CA LYS A 201 -15.88 -6.15 18.05
C LYS A 201 -15.39 -5.85 16.62
N SER A 202 -16.40 -5.88 15.74
CA SER A 202 -16.53 -5.44 14.33
C SER A 202 -16.01 -6.38 13.22
N LYS A 203 -16.94 -7.10 12.57
CA LYS A 203 -16.65 -8.06 11.49
C LYS A 203 -16.16 -7.34 10.21
N ARG A 204 -16.86 -6.30 9.75
CA ARG A 204 -16.64 -5.66 8.43
C ARG A 204 -15.38 -4.79 8.31
N HIS A 205 -14.83 -4.26 9.41
CA HIS A 205 -13.59 -3.45 9.34
C HIS A 205 -12.32 -4.25 9.60
N ASN A 206 -12.43 -5.35 10.35
CA ASN A 206 -11.37 -6.36 10.40
C ASN A 206 -11.10 -6.93 9.01
N ASP A 207 -12.13 -7.08 8.20
CA ASP A 207 -12.04 -7.60 6.84
C ASP A 207 -11.11 -6.77 5.93
N LEU A 208 -11.19 -5.43 5.96
CA LEU A 208 -10.31 -4.56 5.16
C LEU A 208 -8.85 -4.61 5.64
N MET A 209 -8.63 -4.55 6.95
CA MET A 209 -7.28 -4.59 7.52
C MET A 209 -6.64 -5.97 7.41
N ASN A 210 -7.40 -7.04 7.61
CA ASN A 210 -6.96 -8.43 7.37
C ASN A 210 -6.65 -8.64 5.89
N SER A 211 -7.46 -8.07 4.99
CA SER A 211 -7.17 -8.10 3.55
C SER A 211 -5.84 -7.40 3.27
N PHE A 212 -5.60 -6.22 3.84
CA PHE A 212 -4.33 -5.51 3.68
C PHE A 212 -3.13 -6.31 4.23
N GLU A 213 -3.22 -6.87 5.44
CA GLU A 213 -2.15 -7.71 5.99
C GLU A 213 -1.89 -8.96 5.16
N MET A 214 -2.96 -9.62 4.68
CA MET A 214 -2.85 -10.79 3.82
C MET A 214 -2.18 -10.45 2.49
N ILE A 215 -2.52 -9.30 1.89
CA ILE A 215 -1.90 -8.80 0.66
C ILE A 215 -0.44 -8.49 0.88
N TYR A 216 -0.12 -7.81 1.98
CA TYR A 216 1.27 -7.49 2.32
C TYR A 216 2.10 -8.78 2.43
N LYS A 217 1.64 -9.76 3.22
CA LYS A 217 2.28 -11.08 3.34
C LYS A 217 2.44 -11.77 1.98
N ASN A 218 1.37 -11.87 1.20
CA ASN A 218 1.41 -12.48 -0.13
C ASN A 218 2.36 -11.75 -1.09
N SER A 219 2.46 -10.42 -1.01
CA SER A 219 3.36 -9.63 -1.86
C SER A 219 4.82 -9.87 -1.51
N VAL A 220 5.11 -9.98 -0.21
CA VAL A 220 6.44 -10.28 0.31
C VAL A 220 6.83 -11.70 -0.08
N ASP A 221 5.98 -12.69 0.22
CA ASP A 221 6.23 -14.10 -0.08
C ASP A 221 6.38 -14.36 -1.59
N LYS A 222 5.55 -13.76 -2.44
CA LYS A 222 5.67 -13.89 -3.91
C LYS A 222 6.90 -13.16 -4.46
N LYS A 223 7.26 -12.01 -3.90
CA LYS A 223 8.51 -11.31 -4.29
C LYS A 223 9.72 -12.20 -4.02
N TYR A 224 9.69 -12.95 -2.91
CA TYR A 224 10.69 -13.97 -2.63
C TYR A 224 10.62 -15.15 -3.60
N GLN A 225 9.42 -15.67 -3.86
CA GLN A 225 9.27 -16.79 -4.78
C GLN A 225 9.79 -16.48 -6.19
N ILE A 226 9.56 -15.27 -6.71
CA ILE A 226 10.10 -14.82 -8.00
C ILE A 226 11.63 -14.67 -7.95
N ALA A 227 12.18 -14.10 -6.86
CA ALA A 227 13.63 -13.95 -6.70
C ALA A 227 14.37 -15.29 -6.61
N TYR A 228 13.76 -16.30 -5.99
CA TYR A 228 14.36 -17.63 -5.84
C TYR A 228 14.06 -18.59 -7.00
N SER A 229 13.05 -18.33 -7.83
CA SER A 229 12.77 -19.13 -9.03
C SER A 229 13.62 -18.72 -10.24
N SER A 230 14.33 -17.58 -10.17
CA SER A 230 15.28 -17.17 -11.22
C SER A 230 16.68 -17.80 -11.09
N GLU A 231 16.98 -18.57 -10.05
CA GLU A 231 18.28 -19.27 -9.90
C GLU A 231 18.31 -20.66 -10.55
N TYR A 232 17.21 -21.09 -11.20
CA TYR A 232 17.08 -22.43 -11.79
C TYR A 232 16.91 -22.46 -13.32
N TYR A 233 17.31 -21.39 -14.03
CA TYR A 233 17.35 -21.37 -15.50
C TYR A 233 18.63 -20.73 -16.02
#